data_AF-A0AAJ2MAD3-F1
#
_entry.id   AF-A0AAJ2MAD3-F1
#
_cell.length_a   1.000
_cell.length_b   1.000
_cell.length_c   1.000
_cell.angle_alpha   90.00
_cell.angle_beta   90.00
_cell.angle_gamma   90.00
#
_symmetry.space_group_name_H-M   'P 1'
#
loop_
_entity.id
_entity.type
_entity.pdbx_description
1 polymer ?
#
loop_
_entity_poly.entity_id
_entity_poly.type
_entity_poly.pdbx_seq_one_letter_code
_entity_poly.pdbx_strand_id
1 'polypeptide(L)'
;MSAVNLINENDDEREIASQAACTLRESFVTAAQSGPVMYVENDTVLLKELNGPPIVIKQLSGRNPELAQRVASRGTFKIKKRKVSQD
;
A
#
# COMPACT_ATOMS: atom_id res chain seq x y z
N MET A 1 -12.78 -26.43 34.59
CA MET A 1 -12.75 -26.53 33.11
C MET A 1 -12.12 -25.24 32.59
N SER A 2 -10.84 -25.28 32.25
CA SER A 2 -10.15 -24.12 31.68
C SER A 2 -10.40 -24.16 30.18
N ALA A 3 -11.07 -23.13 29.66
CA ALA A 3 -11.26 -22.93 28.23
C ALA A 3 -9.88 -22.67 27.62
N VAL A 4 -9.27 -23.73 27.11
CA VAL A 4 -8.16 -23.64 26.18
C VAL A 4 -8.75 -23.04 24.91
N ASN A 5 -8.82 -21.71 24.86
CA ASN A 5 -8.95 -20.99 23.61
C ASN A 5 -7.64 -21.24 22.86
N LEU A 6 -7.59 -22.36 22.13
CA LEU A 6 -6.71 -22.53 20.99
C LEU A 6 -7.16 -21.49 19.97
N ILE A 7 -6.71 -20.25 20.18
CA ILE A 7 -6.59 -19.28 19.11
C ILE A 7 -5.62 -19.96 18.17
N ASN A 8 -6.17 -20.54 17.10
CA ASN A 8 -5.37 -20.99 15.98
C ASN A 8 -4.73 -19.71 15.44
N GLU A 9 -3.56 -19.37 15.96
CA GLU A 9 -2.64 -18.38 15.40
C GLU A 9 -2.18 -18.92 14.04
N ASN A 10 -3.11 -18.97 13.09
CA ASN A 10 -2.75 -19.04 11.69
C ASN A 10 -2.28 -17.64 11.30
N ASP A 11 -1.14 -17.24 11.86
CA ASP A 11 -0.36 -16.07 11.47
C ASP A 11 0.31 -16.35 10.11
N ASP A 12 -0.47 -16.89 9.18
CA ASP A 12 -0.07 -16.99 7.78
C ASP A 12 -0.07 -15.55 7.26
N GLU A 13 1.08 -14.88 7.40
CA GLU A 13 1.32 -13.51 6.94
C GLU A 13 0.83 -13.30 5.51
N ARG A 14 0.92 -14.35 4.69
CA ARG A 14 0.40 -14.40 3.32
C ARG A 14 -1.12 -14.26 3.26
N GLU A 15 -1.86 -14.96 4.12
CA GLU A 15 -3.32 -14.88 4.18
C GLU A 15 -3.74 -13.50 4.69
N ILE A 16 -3.10 -13.00 5.75
CA ILE A 16 -3.34 -11.66 6.30
C ILE A 16 -3.10 -10.59 5.23
N ALA A 17 -1.96 -10.66 4.53
CA ALA A 17 -1.64 -9.73 3.44
C ALA A 17 -2.67 -9.82 2.31
N SER A 18 -3.16 -11.02 1.98
CA SER A 18 -4.16 -11.21 0.92
C SER A 18 -5.52 -10.62 1.32
N GLN A 19 -5.97 -10.87 2.55
CA GLN A 19 -7.21 -10.30 3.08
C GLN A 19 -7.13 -8.77 3.17
N ALA A 20 -6.04 -8.23 3.71
CA ALA A 20 -5.81 -6.79 3.78
C ALA A 20 -5.83 -6.14 2.39
N ALA A 21 -5.18 -6.75 1.39
CA ALA A 21 -5.20 -6.26 0.03
C ALA A 21 -6.61 -6.25 -0.57
N CYS A 22 -7.40 -7.31 -0.36
CA CYS A 22 -8.80 -7.38 -0.78
C CYS A 22 -9.64 -6.27 -0.13
N THR A 23 -9.55 -6.12 1.19
CA THR A 23 -10.31 -5.10 1.94
C THR A 23 -9.95 -3.69 1.50
N LEU A 24 -8.67 -3.38 1.29
CA LEU A 24 -8.23 -2.07 0.80
C LEU A 24 -8.78 -1.79 -0.60
N ARG A 25 -8.74 -2.79 -1.48
CA ARG A 25 -9.28 -2.67 -2.85
C ARG A 25 -10.78 -2.38 -2.83
N GLU A 26 -11.54 -3.16 -2.08
CA GLU A 26 -12.99 -3.00 -1.99
C GLU A 26 -13.37 -1.64 -1.40
N SER A 27 -12.71 -1.24 -0.31
CA SER A 27 -12.91 0.07 0.31
C SER A 27 -12.63 1.21 -0.66
N PHE A 28 -11.56 1.11 -1.44
CA PHE A 28 -11.24 2.10 -2.47
C PHE A 28 -12.30 2.16 -3.57
N VAL A 29 -12.76 1.01 -4.08
CA VAL A 29 -13.80 0.95 -5.11
C VAL A 29 -15.10 1.57 -4.61
N THR A 30 -15.52 1.24 -3.37
CA THR A 30 -16.71 1.84 -2.76
C THR A 30 -16.58 3.34 -2.58
N ALA A 31 -15.42 3.83 -2.13
CA ALA A 31 -15.15 5.27 -2.01
C ALA A 31 -15.18 5.98 -3.38
N ALA A 32 -14.61 5.35 -4.41
CA ALA A 32 -14.58 5.90 -5.77
C ALA A 32 -15.98 6.01 -6.41
N GLN A 33 -16.95 5.23 -5.92
CA GLN A 33 -18.35 5.30 -6.35
C GLN A 33 -19.15 6.39 -5.62
N SER A 34 -18.68 6.86 -4.46
CA SER A 34 -19.41 7.85 -3.64
C SER A 34 -18.86 9.27 -3.76
N GLY A 35 -17.62 9.45 -4.23
CA GLY A 35 -17.05 10.78 -4.40
C GLY A 35 -15.65 10.80 -5.04
N PRO A 36 -15.00 11.97 -5.03
CA PRO A 36 -13.64 12.13 -5.53
C PRO A 36 -12.65 11.32 -4.70
N VAL A 37 -11.75 10.60 -5.37
CA VAL A 37 -10.69 9.83 -4.70
C VAL A 37 -9.31 10.22 -5.21
N MET A 38 -8.34 10.24 -4.30
CA MET A 38 -6.94 10.50 -4.63
C MET A 38 -6.14 9.21 -4.60
N TYR A 39 -5.31 8.97 -5.62
CA TYR A 39 -4.43 7.81 -5.69
C TYR A 39 -3.11 8.17 -6.37
N VAL A 40 -2.17 7.22 -6.38
CA VAL A 40 -0.84 7.40 -6.99
C VAL A 40 -0.68 6.44 -8.16
N GLU A 41 -0.30 6.99 -9.31
CA GLU A 41 0.06 6.24 -10.52
C GLU A 41 1.35 6.80 -11.08
N ASN A 42 2.35 5.95 -11.37
CA ASN A 42 3.64 6.36 -11.94
C ASN A 42 4.25 7.57 -11.22
N ASP A 43 4.36 7.47 -9.90
CA ASP A 43 4.86 8.52 -9.01
C ASP A 43 4.08 9.85 -9.08
N THR A 44 2.87 9.83 -9.63
CA THR A 44 2.02 11.01 -9.77
C THR A 44 0.77 10.84 -8.93
N VAL A 45 0.52 11.81 -8.06
CA VAL A 45 -0.72 11.92 -7.31
C VAL A 45 -1.80 12.42 -8.25
N LEU A 46 -2.86 11.63 -8.39
CA LEU A 46 -4.02 11.88 -9.23
C LEU A 46 -5.27 12.03 -8.36
N LEU A 47 -6.15 12.95 -8.73
CA LEU A 47 -7.51 13.05 -8.22
C LEU A 47 -8.46 12.53 -9.30
N LYS A 48 -9.33 11.59 -8.96
CA LYS A 48 -10.35 11.05 -9.87
C LYS A 48 -11.73 11.40 -9.34
N GLU A 49 -12.43 12.18 -10.15
CA GLU A 49 -13.85 12.45 -10.02
C GLU A 49 -14.68 11.28 -10.57
N LEU A 50 -15.93 11.12 -10.11
CA LEU A 50 -16.81 9.99 -10.45
C LEU A 50 -16.87 9.71 -11.97
N ASN A 51 -17.07 10.77 -12.76
CA ASN A 51 -17.31 10.69 -14.21
C ASN A 51 -16.26 11.45 -15.03
N GLY A 52 -15.24 12.02 -14.39
CA GLY A 52 -14.20 12.82 -15.03
C GLY A 52 -12.92 12.04 -15.28
N PRO A 53 -12.09 12.41 -16.26
CA PRO A 53 -10.73 11.88 -16.33
C PRO A 53 -9.95 12.25 -15.05
N PRO A 54 -8.96 11.43 -14.63
CA PRO A 54 -8.09 11.79 -13.52
C PRO A 54 -7.35 13.11 -13.78
N ILE A 55 -7.22 13.94 -12.76
CA ILE A 55 -6.50 15.21 -12.76
C ILE A 55 -5.19 15.04 -12.01
N VAL A 56 -4.09 15.53 -12.60
CA VAL A 56 -2.78 15.53 -11.95
C VAL A 56 -2.73 16.58 -10.85
N ILE A 57 -2.51 16.14 -9.61
CA ILE A 57 -2.35 17.01 -8.45
C ILE A 57 -0.87 17.34 -8.23
N LYS A 58 -0.02 16.31 -8.23
CA LYS A 58 1.40 16.48 -7.92
C LYS A 58 2.25 15.33 -8.42
N GLN A 59 3.38 15.64 -9.05
CA GLN A 59 4.43 14.65 -9.30
C GLN A 59 5.29 14.48 -8.04
N LEU A 60 5.44 13.25 -7.57
CA LEU A 60 6.27 12.89 -6.42
C LEU A 60 7.71 12.77 -6.88
N SER A 61 8.48 13.84 -6.70
CA SER A 61 9.92 13.85 -6.91
C SER A 61 10.67 13.20 -5.75
N GLY A 62 11.90 12.73 -6.00
CA GLY A 62 12.78 12.14 -4.99
C GLY A 62 12.76 10.61 -4.93
N ARG A 63 11.86 9.94 -5.66
CA ARG A 63 12.03 8.52 -5.97
C ARG A 63 13.10 8.36 -7.05
N ASN A 64 14.02 7.43 -6.82
CA ASN A 64 14.96 6.99 -7.85
C ASN A 64 14.31 5.81 -8.60
N PRO A 65 13.90 5.98 -9.87
CA PRO A 65 13.19 4.95 -10.63
C PRO A 65 14.00 3.66 -10.77
N GLU A 66 15.33 3.76 -10.91
CA GLU A 66 16.21 2.59 -10.98
C GLU A 66 16.23 1.85 -9.64
N LEU A 67 16.30 2.55 -8.51
CA LEU A 67 16.22 1.92 -7.20
C LEU A 67 14.85 1.30 -6.95
N ALA A 68 13.77 2.00 -7.30
CA ALA A 68 12.41 1.48 -7.17
C ALA A 68 12.22 0.21 -8.03
N GLN A 69 12.72 0.18 -9.25
CA GLN A 69 12.67 -1.00 -10.12
C GLN A 69 13.52 -2.16 -9.59
N ARG A 70 14.72 -1.88 -9.06
CA ARG A 70 15.57 -2.89 -8.40
C ARG A 70 14.90 -3.43 -7.12
N VAL A 71 14.10 -2.61 -6.45
CA VAL A 71 13.29 -3.01 -5.31
C VAL A 71 12.03 -3.78 -5.73
N ALA A 72 11.36 -3.42 -6.81
CA ALA A 72 10.20 -4.19 -7.27
C ALA A 72 10.60 -5.58 -7.81
N SER A 73 11.79 -5.69 -8.43
CA SER A 73 12.26 -6.91 -9.09
C SER A 73 12.86 -7.97 -8.16
N ARG A 74 13.42 -7.59 -7.01
CA ARG A 74 14.08 -8.52 -6.09
C ARG A 74 13.15 -8.91 -4.93
N GLY A 75 12.13 -9.73 -5.17
CA GLY A 75 11.12 -10.17 -4.19
C GLY A 75 11.36 -9.96 -2.67
N THR A 76 12.46 -10.46 -2.09
CA THR A 76 12.79 -10.29 -0.66
C THR A 76 13.95 -9.30 -0.43
N PHE A 77 13.75 -8.32 0.47
CA PHE A 77 14.78 -7.37 0.90
C PHE A 77 15.05 -7.43 2.39
N LYS A 78 16.33 -7.29 2.76
CA LYS A 78 16.75 -7.07 4.14
C LYS A 78 16.95 -5.58 4.39
N ILE A 79 16.04 -4.95 5.12
CA ILE A 79 16.19 -3.58 5.57
C ILE A 79 17.04 -3.59 6.84
N LYS A 80 18.22 -2.95 6.80
CA LYS A 80 19.08 -2.81 7.98
C LYS A 80 18.79 -1.48 8.66
N LYS A 81 18.38 -1.51 9.93
CA LYS A 81 18.15 -0.31 10.75
C LYS A 81 19.42 0.54 10.77
N ARG A 82 19.36 1.76 10.23
CA ARG A 82 20.45 2.74 10.37
C ARG A 82 20.26 3.51 11.67
N LYS A 83 21.37 3.82 12.36
CA LYS A 83 21.35 4.82 13.43
C LYS A 83 21.22 6.18 12.74
N VAL A 84 20.15 6.89 13.02
CA VAL A 84 20.02 8.30 12.62
C VAL A 84 20.82 9.08 13.66
N SER A 85 21.93 9.71 13.26
CA SER A 85 22.60 10.69 14.09
C SER A 85 21.73 11.93 14.16
N GLN A 86 21.34 12.34 15.37
CA GLN A 86 20.78 13.66 15.63
C GLN A 86 21.96 14.62 15.72
N ASP A 87 22.04 15.55 14.79
CA ASP A 87 22.81 16.80 14.96
C ASP A 87 21.94 17.84 15.65
#